data_AF-A0A7G5XDD5-F1
#
_entry.id   AF-A0A7G5XDD5-F1
#
_cell.length_a   1.000
_cell.length_b   1.000
_cell.length_c   1.000
_cell.angle_alpha   90.00
_cell.angle_beta   90.00
_cell.angle_gamma   90.00
#
_symmetry.space_group_name_H-M   'P 1'
#
loop_
_entity.id
_entity.type
_entity.pdbx_description
1 polymer ?
#
loop_
_entity_poly.entity_id
_entity_poly.type
_entity_poly.pdbx_seq_one_letter_code
_entity_poly.pdbx_strand_id
1 'polypeptide(L)' 'MIISVILIIALIYLLIGVLFVPFFYIKGIRHIDETVKGSSIGFYIIISPGVIVFWPVLLRKWRKALKEQAYE' A
#
# COMPACT_ATOMS: atom_id res chain seq x y z
N MET A 1 23.27 -0.69 20.86
CA MET A 1 21.99 -0.01 21.13
C MET A 1 21.36 0.59 19.87
N ILE A 2 22.09 1.36 19.05
CA ILE A 2 21.54 2.04 17.86
C ILE A 2 20.90 1.08 16.84
N ILE A 3 21.55 -0.06 16.54
CA ILE A 3 21.05 -1.06 15.59
C ILE A 3 19.67 -1.58 16.00
N SER A 4 19.49 -1.89 17.28
CA SER A 4 18.22 -2.38 17.83
C SER A 4 17.09 -1.35 17.65
N VAL A 5 17.38 -0.06 17.85
CA VAL A 5 16.39 1.02 17.65
C VAL A 5 15.96 1.09 16.19
N ILE A 6 16.91 1.04 15.25
CA ILE A 6 16.61 1.06 13.81
C ILE A 6 15.74 -0.14 13.41
N LEU A 7 16.06 -1.33 13.92
CA LEU A 7 15.30 -2.55 13.66
C LEU A 7 13.87 -2.46 14.22
N ILE A 8 13.68 -1.90 15.41
CA ILE A 8 12.35 -1.70 16.00
C ILE A 8 11.53 -0.71 15.15
N ILE A 9 12.13 0.41 14.73
CA ILE A 9 11.46 1.39 13.87
C ILE A 9 11.07 0.74 12.54
N ALA A 10 11.97 -0.02 11.92
CA ALA A 10 11.70 -0.73 10.67
C ALA A 10 10.59 -1.77 10.84
N LEU A 11 10.57 -2.51 11.97
CA LEU A 11 9.53 -3.48 12.28
C LEU A 11 8.15 -2.82 12.42
N ILE A 12 8.07 -1.70 13.16
CA ILE A 12 6.84 -0.92 13.31
C ILE A 12 6.37 -0.39 11.95
N TYR A 13 7.29 0.14 11.15
CA TYR A 13 6.99 0.62 9.81
C TYR A 13 6.41 -0.49 8.90
N LEU A 14 7.02 -1.68 8.92
CA LEU A 14 6.55 -2.83 8.14
C LEU A 14 5.22 -3.37 8.67
N LEU A 15 5.01 -3.41 9.99
CA LEU A 15 3.73 -3.81 10.59
C LEU A 15 2.59 -2.91 10.13
N ILE A 16 2.80 -1.60 10.09
CA ILE A 16 1.83 -0.65 9.55
C ILE A 16 1.58 -0.94 8.07
N GLY A 17 2.63 -1.20 7.29
CA GLY A 17 2.51 -1.61 5.90
C GLY A 17 1.68 -2.87 5.71
N VAL A 18 1.86 -3.90 6.55
CA VAL A 18 1.07 -5.15 6.53
C VAL A 18 -0.41 -4.87 6.78
N LEU A 19 -0.73 -4.03 7.77
CA LEU A 19 -2.11 -3.62 8.05
C LEU A 19 -2.72 -2.78 6.90
N PHE A 20 -1.89 -2.05 6.16
CA PHE A 20 -2.31 -1.24 5.03
C PHE A 20 -2.70 -2.09 3.80
N VAL A 21 -2.02 -3.21 3.53
CA VAL A 21 -2.28 -4.08 2.36
C VAL A 21 -3.76 -4.44 2.16
N PRO A 22 -4.47 -5.05 3.14
CA PRO A 22 -5.86 -5.45 2.94
C PRO A 22 -6.77 -4.24 2.70
N PHE A 23 -6.53 -3.13 3.39
CA PHE A 23 -7.28 -1.89 3.18
C PHE A 23 -7.06 -1.32 1.77
N PHE A 24 -5.81 -1.34 1.31
CA PHE A 24 -5.42 -0.87 0.00
C PHE A 24 -6.01 -1.74 -1.12
N TYR A 25 -6.07 -3.05 -0.96
CA TYR A 25 -6.67 -3.93 -1.98
C TYR A 25 -8.18 -3.77 -2.11
N ILE A 26 -8.90 -3.53 -1.02
CA ILE A 26 -10.35 -3.37 -1.07
C ILE A 26 -10.75 -2.01 -1.65
N LYS A 27 -10.11 -0.92 -1.20
CA LYS A 27 -10.52 0.45 -1.55
C LYS A 27 -9.55 1.18 -2.47
N GLY A 28 -8.25 1.03 -2.24
CA GLY A 28 -7.22 1.87 -2.86
C GLY A 28 -6.84 1.49 -4.28
N ILE A 29 -6.63 0.20 -4.54
CA ILE A 29 -6.00 -0.25 -5.79
C ILE A 29 -6.84 0.08 -7.03
N ARG A 30 -8.17 0.01 -6.89
CA ARG A 30 -9.12 0.37 -7.96
C ARG A 30 -9.07 1.85 -8.38
N HIS A 31 -8.62 2.73 -7.49
CA HIS A 31 -8.56 4.17 -7.76
C HIS A 31 -7.22 4.58 -8.39
N ILE A 32 -6.18 3.78 -8.19
CA ILE A 32 -4.84 4.06 -8.75
C ILE A 32 -4.66 3.40 -10.11
N ASP A 33 -5.17 2.18 -10.28
CA ASP A 33 -4.97 1.42 -11.50
C ASP A 33 -6.17 0.51 -11.77
N GLU A 34 -7.00 0.93 -12.72
CA GLU A 34 -8.14 0.14 -13.18
C GLU A 34 -7.71 -1.17 -13.87
N THR A 35 -6.48 -1.26 -14.37
CA THR A 35 -5.94 -2.47 -15.02
C THR A 35 -5.79 -3.63 -14.03
N VAL A 36 -5.65 -3.34 -12.74
CA VAL A 36 -5.54 -4.35 -11.68
C VAL A 36 -6.91 -4.97 -11.34
N LYS A 37 -8.00 -4.33 -11.80
CA LYS A 37 -9.40 -4.73 -11.58
C LYS A 37 -9.70 -6.01 -12.38
N GLY A 38 -9.43 -7.17 -11.77
CA GLY A 38 -9.59 -8.49 -12.39
C GLY A 38 -8.35 -9.39 -12.27
N SER A 39 -7.26 -8.87 -11.70
CA SER A 39 -6.06 -9.67 -11.44
C SER A 39 -6.33 -10.80 -10.44
N SER A 40 -5.63 -11.92 -10.60
CA SER A 40 -5.78 -13.11 -9.75
C SER A 40 -5.24 -12.88 -8.33
N ILE A 41 -5.71 -13.66 -7.36
CA ILE A 41 -5.22 -13.63 -5.97
C ILE A 41 -3.69 -13.81 -5.91
N GLY A 42 -3.11 -14.62 -6.82
CA GLY A 42 -1.67 -14.79 -6.94
C GLY A 42 -0.92 -13.48 -7.25
N PHE A 43 -1.47 -12.62 -8.11
CA PHE A 43 -0.90 -11.31 -8.42
C PHE A 43 -0.83 -10.43 -7.17
N TYR A 44 -1.92 -10.38 -6.39
CA TYR A 44 -1.97 -9.64 -5.13
C TYR A 44 -0.95 -10.15 -4.10
N ILE A 45 -0.70 -11.45 -4.04
CA ILE A 45 0.33 -12.01 -3.16
C ILE A 45 1.72 -11.60 -3.63
N ILE A 46 2.00 -11.68 -4.93
CA ILE A 46 3.31 -11.33 -5.51
C ILE A 46 3.66 -9.86 -5.30
N ILE A 47 2.70 -8.94 -5.46
CA ILE A 47 2.96 -7.50 -5.29
C ILE A 47 2.91 -7.05 -3.81
N SER A 48 2.33 -7.86 -2.92
CA SER A 48 2.15 -7.49 -1.51
C SER A 48 3.42 -7.05 -0.78
N PRO A 49 4.62 -7.65 -1.00
CA PRO A 49 5.85 -7.18 -0.35
C PRO A 49 6.19 -5.75 -0.77
N GLY A 50 5.99 -5.43 -2.05
CA GLY A 50 6.16 -4.07 -2.57
C GLY A 50 5.15 -3.09 -1.96
N VAL A 51 3.90 -3.53 -1.81
CA VAL A 51 2.85 -2.70 -1.17
C VAL A 51 3.17 -2.42 0.31
N ILE A 52 3.68 -3.41 1.04
CA ILE A 52 4.10 -3.25 2.44
C ILE A 52 5.25 -2.24 2.55
N VAL A 53 6.28 -2.36 1.71
CA VAL A 53 7.45 -1.47 1.77
C VAL A 53 7.10 -0.05 1.33
N PHE A 54 6.29 0.10 0.27
CA PHE A 54 5.97 1.39 -0.34
C PHE A 54 4.60 1.95 0.06
N TRP A 55 4.03 1.48 1.18
CA TRP A 55 2.71 1.91 1.68
C TRP A 55 2.53 3.44 1.78
N PRO A 56 3.51 4.27 2.21
CA PRO A 56 3.30 5.72 2.33
C PRO A 56 3.18 6.40 0.97
N VAL A 57 3.95 5.91 0.00
CA VAL A 57 3.92 6.40 -1.39
C VAL A 57 2.60 6.03 -2.05
N LEU A 58 2.15 4.79 -1.85
CA LEU A 58 0.85 4.31 -2.34
C LEU A 58 -0.31 5.06 -1.69
N LEU A 59 -0.25 5.33 -0.38
CA LEU A 59 -1.24 6.16 0.31
C LEU A 59 -1.30 7.58 -0.28
N ARG A 60 -0.14 8.20 -0.57
CA ARG A 60 -0.08 9.53 -1.20
C ARG A 60 -0.68 9.51 -2.60
N LYS A 61 -0.36 8.50 -3.42
CA LYS A 61 -0.95 8.32 -4.75
C LYS A 61 -2.47 8.13 -4.67
N TRP A 62 -2.93 7.30 -3.74
CA TRP A 62 -4.35 7.04 -3.56
C TRP A 62 -5.12 8.33 -3.18
N ARG A 63 -4.58 9.11 -2.24
CA ARG A 63 -5.17 10.40 -1.86
C ARG A 63 -5.23 11.40 -3.03
N LYS A 64 -4.23 11.38 -3.92
CA LYS A 64 -4.24 12.23 -5.13
C LYS A 64 -5.34 11.80 -6.09
N ALA A 65 -5.44 10.49 -6.37
CA ALA A 65 -6.47 9.93 -7.23
C ALA A 65 -7.89 10.22 -6.72
N LEU A 66 -8.12 10.10 -5.40
CA LEU A 66 -9.39 10.48 -4.78
C LEU A 66 -9.74 11.95 -4.94
N LYS A 67 -8.74 12.84 -4.92
CA LYS A 67 -8.94 14.28 -5.10
C LYS A 67 -9.29 14.64 -6.55
N GLU A 68 -8.66 13.97 -7.51
CA GLU A 68 -8.89 14.18 -8.95
C GLU A 68 -10.32 13.76 -9.33
N GLN A 69 -10.78 12.59 -8.86
CA GLN A 69 -12.15 12.11 -9.10
C GLN A 69 -13.26 12.95 -8.43
N ALA A 70 -12.95 13.72 -7.40
CA ALA A 70 -13.92 14.59 -6.72
C ALA A 70 -14.12 15.94 -7.43
N TYR A 71 -13.32 16.24 -8.46
CA TYR A 71 -13.36 17.50 -9.21
C TYR A 71 -13.78 17.31 -10.69
N GLU A 72 -13.96 16.06 -11.13
CA GLU A 72 -14.68 15.68 -12.36
C GLU A 72 -16.18 15.52 -12.07
#